data_AF-A0A645ILL7-F1
#
_entry.id   AF-A0A645ILL7-F1
#
_cell.length_a   1.000
_cell.length_b   1.000
_cell.length_c   1.000
_cell.angle_alpha   90.00
_cell.angle_beta   90.00
_cell.angle_gamma   90.00
#
_symmetry.space_group_name_H-M   'P 1'
#
loop_
_entity.id
_entity.type
_entity.pdbx_description
1 polymer ?
#
loop_
_entity_poly.entity_id
_entity_poly.type
_entity_poly.pdbx_seq_one_letter_code
_entity_poly.pdbx_strand_id
1 'polypeptide(L)'
;MMLVQVVINFFIPSGSGQASVTMPIMTPLADVVGLTRQTAVLAFQFGDGFTNSIIPTSAVLMANLSMAGIPYEKWVKFIAPLICIWVAMGAVFMVIATLINYGPF
;
A
#
# COMPACT_ATOMS: atom_id res chain seq x y z
N MET A 1 6.55 8.25 1.91
CA MET A 1 5.28 8.10 1.16
C MET A 1 4.59 6.77 1.44
N MET A 2 5.26 5.62 1.24
CA MET A 2 4.64 4.28 1.41
C MET A 2 3.97 4.06 2.78
N LEU A 3 4.67 4.34 3.89
CA LEU A 3 4.10 4.14 5.24
C LEU A 3 2.85 4.99 5.51
N VAL A 4 2.79 6.20 4.96
CA VAL A 4 1.59 7.06 5.08
C VAL A 4 0.41 6.40 4.35
N GLN A 5 0.66 5.81 3.19
CA GLN A 5 -0.37 5.10 2.42
C GLN A 5 -0.84 3.84 3.14
N VAL A 6 0.04 3.13 3.85
CA VAL A 6 -0.36 2.01 4.74
C VAL A 6 -1.33 2.48 5.82
N VAL A 7 -1.01 3.59 6.50
CA VAL A 7 -1.85 4.15 7.56
C VAL A 7 -3.20 4.60 7.01
N ILE A 8 -3.22 5.28 5.86
CA ILE A 8 -4.46 5.72 5.22
C ILE A 8 -5.30 4.53 4.75
N ASN A 9 -4.67 3.49 4.20
CA ASN A 9 -5.39 2.32 3.69
C ASN A 9 -6.19 1.61 4.79
N PHE A 10 -5.72 1.67 6.05
CA PHE A 10 -6.50 1.17 7.18
C PHE A 10 -7.90 1.82 7.27
N PHE A 11 -8.03 3.10 6.94
CA PHE A 11 -9.29 3.85 6.99
C PHE A 11 -10.05 3.84 5.66
N ILE A 12 -9.33 3.84 4.53
CA ILE A 12 -9.89 3.89 3.18
C ILE A 12 -9.40 2.68 2.39
N PRO A 13 -9.88 1.45 2.69
CA PRO A 13 -9.47 0.19 2.06
C PRO A 13 -10.08 0.02 0.67
N SER A 14 -9.83 0.99 -0.19
CA SER A 14 -10.32 1.08 -1.56
C SER A 14 -9.28 1.79 -2.39
N GLY A 15 -8.59 1.08 -3.29
CA GLY A 15 -7.51 1.68 -4.08
C GLY A 15 -7.93 2.95 -4.84
N SER A 16 -9.09 2.96 -5.49
CA SER A 16 -9.59 4.15 -6.20
C SER A 16 -10.01 5.28 -5.25
N GLY A 17 -10.63 4.96 -4.12
CA GLY A 17 -11.02 5.94 -3.10
C GLY A 17 -9.83 6.55 -2.37
N GLN A 18 -8.83 5.73 -2.03
CA GLN A 18 -7.58 6.20 -1.43
C GLN A 18 -6.78 7.03 -2.43
N ALA A 19 -6.70 6.62 -3.70
CA ALA A 19 -6.00 7.38 -4.72
C ALA A 19 -6.64 8.76 -4.93
N SER A 20 -7.97 8.84 -5.00
CA SER A 20 -8.66 10.11 -5.23
C SER A 20 -8.45 11.13 -4.10
N VAL A 21 -8.28 10.66 -2.86
CA VAL A 21 -8.03 11.52 -1.69
C VAL A 21 -6.55 11.85 -1.53
N THR A 22 -5.66 10.88 -1.77
CA THR A 22 -4.23 11.03 -1.40
C THR A 22 -3.36 11.53 -2.54
N MET A 23 -3.63 11.16 -3.80
CA MET A 23 -2.78 11.54 -4.93
C MET A 23 -2.73 13.05 -5.19
N PRO A 24 -3.82 13.84 -5.02
CA PRO A 24 -3.75 15.29 -5.14
C PRO A 24 -2.75 15.96 -4.18
N ILE A 25 -2.41 15.28 -3.07
CA ILE A 25 -1.42 15.73 -2.08
C ILE A 25 -0.04 15.12 -2.37
N MET A 26 0.01 13.82 -2.70
CA MET A 26 1.26 13.09 -2.89
C MET A 26 2.00 13.51 -4.17
N THR A 27 1.27 13.85 -5.23
CA THR A 27 1.86 14.32 -6.50
C THR A 27 2.65 15.62 -6.33
N PRO A 28 2.07 16.74 -5.83
CA PRO A 28 2.85 17.96 -5.62
C PRO A 28 3.93 17.78 -4.55
N LEU A 29 3.72 16.92 -3.55
CA LEU A 29 4.75 16.59 -2.57
C LEU A 29 5.97 15.95 -3.25
N ALA A 30 5.76 14.99 -4.16
CA ALA A 30 6.84 14.37 -4.94
C ALA A 30 7.60 15.39 -5.77
N ASP A 31 6.87 16.27 -6.48
CA ASP A 31 7.47 17.33 -7.29
C ASP A 31 8.38 18.25 -6.43
N VAL A 32 7.96 18.62 -5.22
CA VAL A 32 8.72 19.51 -4.31
C VAL A 32 9.98 18.84 -3.76
N VAL A 33 9.96 17.53 -3.51
CA VAL A 33 11.13 16.79 -3.00
C VAL A 33 12.02 16.23 -4.10
N GLY A 34 11.74 16.56 -5.37
CA GLY A 34 12.51 16.10 -6.53
C GLY A 34 12.34 14.62 -6.86
N LEU A 35 11.21 14.02 -6.51
CA LEU A 35 10.86 12.65 -6.86
C LEU A 35 9.89 12.62 -8.03
N THR A 36 10.00 11.56 -8.84
CA THR A 36 9.06 11.31 -9.94
C THR A 36 7.65 11.06 -9.39
N ARG A 37 6.63 11.51 -10.12
CA ARG A 37 5.22 11.25 -9.79
C ARG A 37 4.93 9.75 -9.82
N GLN A 38 5.61 9.01 -10.68
CA GLN A 38 5.50 7.55 -10.73
C GLN A 38 6.04 6.88 -9.46
N THR A 39 7.10 7.43 -8.85
CA THR A 39 7.56 6.96 -7.52
C THR A 39 6.49 7.19 -6.45
N ALA A 40 5.73 8.28 -6.52
CA ALA A 40 4.59 8.51 -5.63
C ALA A 40 3.45 7.50 -5.84
N VAL A 41 3.12 7.18 -7.10
CA VAL A 41 2.11 6.17 -7.46
C VAL A 41 2.55 4.78 -7.03
N LEU A 42 3.85 4.46 -7.15
CA LEU A 42 4.42 3.19 -6.68
C LEU A 42 4.29 3.06 -5.15
N ALA A 43 4.60 4.14 -4.42
CA ALA A 43 4.45 4.19 -2.97
C ALA A 43 3.00 3.96 -2.53
N PHE A 44 2.03 4.50 -3.28
CA PHE A 44 0.60 4.26 -3.07
C PHE A 44 0.25 2.78 -3.30
N GLN A 45 0.63 2.21 -4.44
CA GLN A 45 0.30 0.81 -4.77
C GLN A 45 0.87 -0.19 -3.75
N PHE A 46 2.09 0.03 -3.26
CA PHE A 46 2.67 -0.82 -2.22
C PHE A 46 1.99 -0.62 -0.86
N GLY A 47 1.62 0.62 -0.51
CA GLY A 47 0.90 0.89 0.72
C GLY A 47 -0.49 0.25 0.75
N ASP A 48 -1.27 0.45 -0.31
CA ASP A 48 -2.64 -0.07 -0.49
C ASP A 48 -2.64 -1.60 -0.71
N GLY A 49 -1.96 -2.05 -1.76
CA GLY A 49 -2.01 -3.44 -2.21
C GLY A 49 -1.55 -4.46 -1.17
N PHE A 50 -0.45 -4.18 -0.45
CA PHE A 50 0.05 -5.12 0.56
C PHE A 50 -0.90 -5.23 1.75
N THR A 51 -1.41 -4.10 2.22
CA THR A 51 -2.18 -4.07 3.47
C THR A 51 -3.62 -4.54 3.31
N ASN A 52 -4.17 -4.53 2.10
CA ASN A 52 -5.48 -5.14 1.78
C ASN A 52 -5.57 -6.63 2.12
N SER A 53 -4.43 -7.31 2.28
CA SER A 53 -4.37 -8.73 2.69
C SER A 53 -4.40 -8.94 4.21
N ILE A 54 -4.34 -7.89 5.04
CA ILE A 54 -4.27 -8.01 6.50
C ILE A 54 -5.25 -7.09 7.25
N ILE A 55 -5.62 -5.92 6.70
CA ILE A 55 -6.47 -4.96 7.42
C ILE A 55 -7.91 -5.47 7.56
N PRO A 56 -8.51 -5.39 8.76
CA PRO A 56 -9.87 -5.90 9.00
C PRO A 56 -10.96 -5.01 8.37
N THR A 57 -10.61 -3.79 7.97
CA THR A 57 -11.50 -2.84 7.30
C THR A 57 -11.71 -3.17 5.82
N SER A 58 -10.89 -4.05 5.24
CA SER A 58 -11.04 -4.53 3.86
C SER A 58 -12.26 -5.45 3.75
N ALA A 59 -13.33 -4.93 3.13
CA ALA A 59 -14.56 -5.70 2.90
C ALA A 59 -14.30 -6.97 2.08
N VAL A 60 -13.41 -6.90 1.09
CA VAL A 60 -13.03 -8.04 0.24
C VAL A 60 -12.33 -9.12 1.05
N LEU A 61 -11.38 -8.74 1.92
CA LEU A 61 -10.71 -9.70 2.80
C LEU A 61 -11.70 -10.40 3.72
N MET A 62 -12.57 -9.63 4.39
CA MET A 62 -13.53 -10.18 5.33
C MET A 62 -14.56 -11.09 4.64
N ALA A 63 -14.99 -10.77 3.42
CA ALA A 63 -15.84 -11.63 2.60
C ALA A 63 -15.14 -12.94 2.20
N ASN A 64 -13.88 -12.87 1.78
CA ASN A 64 -13.11 -14.06 1.41
C ASN A 64 -12.90 -14.99 2.61
N LEU A 65 -12.56 -14.43 3.78
CA LEU A 65 -12.37 -15.20 5.00
C LEU A 65 -13.67 -15.86 5.50
N SER A 66 -14.79 -15.15 5.40
CA SER A 66 -16.10 -15.71 5.79
C SER A 66 -16.51 -16.84 4.87
N MET A 67 -16.32 -16.70 3.55
CA MET A 67 -16.57 -17.76 2.57
C MET A 67 -15.68 -18.99 2.77
N ALA A 68 -14.40 -18.76 3.13
CA ALA A 68 -13.45 -19.84 3.40
C ALA A 68 -13.60 -20.48 4.81
N GLY A 69 -14.43 -19.91 5.69
CA GLY A 69 -14.58 -20.37 7.07
C GLY A 69 -13.32 -20.16 7.92
N ILE A 70 -12.47 -19.18 7.57
CA ILE A 70 -11.20 -18.92 8.26
C ILE A 70 -11.38 -17.76 9.25
N PRO A 71 -11.17 -17.97 10.56
CA PRO A 71 -11.15 -16.89 11.55
C PRO A 71 -10.07 -15.85 11.24
N TYR A 72 -10.40 -14.56 11.31
CA TYR A 72 -9.47 -13.46 11.03
C TYR A 72 -8.18 -13.55 11.85
N GLU A 73 -8.25 -13.88 13.14
CA GLU A 73 -7.07 -14.03 14.00
C GLU A 73 -6.08 -15.11 13.50
N LYS A 74 -6.60 -16.20 12.94
CA LYS A 74 -5.77 -17.26 12.35
C LYS A 74 -5.13 -16.76 11.06
N TRP A 75 -5.89 -16.03 10.25
CA TRP A 75 -5.39 -15.43 9.01
C TRP A 75 -4.25 -14.43 9.27
N VAL A 76 -4.42 -13.53 10.24
CA VAL A 76 -3.40 -12.53 10.60
C VAL A 76 -2.08 -13.22 10.97
N LYS A 77 -2.11 -14.26 11.80
CA LYS A 77 -0.91 -15.01 12.19
C LYS A 77 -0.23 -15.69 11.00
N PHE A 78 -1.02 -16.17 10.05
CA PHE A 78 -0.53 -16.80 8.83
C PHE A 78 0.10 -15.79 7.86
N ILE A 79 -0.55 -14.65 7.63
CA ILE A 79 -0.13 -13.67 6.61
C ILE A 79 0.91 -12.68 7.12
N ALA A 80 0.98 -12.42 8.43
CA ALA A 80 1.93 -11.48 9.04
C ALA A 80 3.39 -11.63 8.58
N PRO A 81 4.01 -12.83 8.56
CA PRO A 81 5.38 -12.97 8.07
C PRO A 81 5.51 -12.56 6.60
N LEU A 82 4.51 -12.85 5.77
CA LEU A 82 4.52 -12.47 4.35
C LEU A 82 4.35 -10.96 4.18
N ILE A 83 3.49 -10.32 4.97
CA ILE A 83 3.34 -8.85 4.99
C ILE A 83 4.66 -8.19 5.34
N CYS A 84 5.38 -8.68 6.35
CA CYS A 84 6.70 -8.15 6.71
C CYS A 84 7.70 -8.26 5.54
N ILE A 85 7.70 -9.39 4.83
CA ILE A 85 8.54 -9.58 3.63
C ILE A 85 8.15 -8.59 2.54
N TRP A 86 6.86 -8.44 2.23
CA TRP A 86 6.39 -7.49 1.22
C TRP A 86 6.71 -6.04 1.56
N VAL A 87 6.53 -5.63 2.82
CA VAL A 87 6.89 -4.27 3.27
C VAL A 87 8.39 -4.04 3.16
N ALA A 88 9.22 -5.02 3.54
CA ALA A 88 10.67 -4.93 3.39
C ALA A 88 11.10 -4.85 1.92
N MET A 89 10.55 -5.71 1.06
CA MET A 89 10.78 -5.68 -0.39
C MET A 89 10.29 -4.37 -1.02
N GLY A 90 9.12 -3.89 -0.61
CA GLY A 90 8.56 -2.61 -1.04
C GLY A 90 9.48 -1.44 -0.68
N ALA A 91 10.05 -1.45 0.53
CA ALA A 91 11.04 -0.44 0.91
C ALA A 91 12.29 -0.48 0.02
N VAL A 92 12.82 -1.67 -0.27
CA VAL A 92 13.96 -1.84 -1.19
C VAL A 92 13.61 -1.35 -2.60
N PHE A 93 12.45 -1.72 -3.13
CA PHE A 93 11.99 -1.27 -4.45
C PHE A 93 11.74 0.24 -4.51
N MET A 94 11.27 0.86 -3.42
CA MET A 94 11.14 2.31 -3.33
C MET A 94 12.50 3.01 -3.39
N VAL A 95 13.53 2.46 -2.72
CA VAL A 95 14.90 2.99 -2.81
C VAL A 95 15.42 2.87 -4.24
N ILE A 96 15.26 1.70 -4.87
CA ILE A 96 15.67 1.48 -6.26
C ILE A 96 14.95 2.45 -7.20
N ALA A 97 13.63 2.58 -7.07
CA ALA A 97 12.81 3.50 -7.88
C ALA A 97 13.30 4.96 -7.78
N THR A 98 13.69 5.37 -6.57
CA THR A 98 14.27 6.69 -6.33
C THR A 98 15.62 6.86 -7.02
N LEU A 99 16.50 5.86 -6.92
CA LEU A 99 17.85 5.92 -7.50
C LEU A 99 17.86 5.93 -9.02
N ILE A 100 16.91 5.24 -9.67
CA ILE A 100 16.84 5.14 -11.14
C ILE A 100 15.98 6.24 -11.77
N ASN A 101 15.41 7.14 -10.97
CA ASN A 101 14.38 8.10 -11.42
C ASN A 101 13.25 7.38 -12.17
N TYR A 102 12.59 6.45 -11.48
CA TYR A 102 11.57 5.59 -12.09
C TYR A 102 10.43 6.41 -12.71
N GLY A 103 10.21 6.23 -14.01
CA GLY A 103 9.10 6.79 -14.75
C GLY A 103 9.43 8.07 -15.54
N PRO A 104 8.58 8.47 -16.51
CA PRO A 104 8.84 9.59 -17.40
C PRO A 104 8.55 10.99 -16.80
N PHE A 105 8.20 11.07 -15.51
CA PHE A 105 7.82 12.31 -14.82
C PHE A 105 8.34 12.33 -13.40
#